data_AF-A0A9E5WQ24-F1
#
_entry.id   AF-A0A9E5WQ24-F1
#
_cell.length_a   1.000
_cell.length_b   1.000
_cell.length_c   1.000
_cell.angle_alpha   90.00
_cell.angle_beta   90.00
_cell.angle_gamma   90.00
#
_symmetry.space_group_name_H-M   'P 1'
#
loop_
_entity.id
_entity.type
_entity.pdbx_description
1 polymer ?
#
loop_
_entity_poly.entity_id
_entity_poly.type
_entity_poly.pdbx_seq_one_letter_code
_entity_poly.pdbx_strand_id
1 'polypeptide(L)'
;MGVILGRRSIPEDSRRWFEAEGRKLIQAEHPHLAQVLDIGVIAAGQPFLVVEDVGACDLPAYAAEHRLTSHQIAALVAKVARAVAAIHRAGTVHGAVVPESVRVDLRGQPYLMGFGLLHRLLRSHQPEASAGKRDNPSGVQTQGVVRETGASDEQEDIFGLGRVLYFLLTGQHLPSEGSAPRAGFTRSRPHEPIETEVSAAPEGIETGPQPTERTHGRESVVDDSLKRRGVPRGLRAICQRCLAAESGGRYPHAERVAEELEHFLRCGRVARGIWAVLALSVVVGVAIAWLGRLREQPMGSPEKSAPATDQRRATAPSIVSPVTILVQIGSGDFFNEVEDALPITTGERLRVAVGVLPDVHAALFRVDVSGKLTVLARTNSKPGGTVLRYPADKKAAAEIEGRPGTELFFVCGRRSATVDVEEVARLWNGRPLPKLPDDCVIRVTAVSGQSEPVLENSPGAARTSTPQAAVRDRIRRFGQRLQHAGYEFFGAIAFSHQRHHP
;
A
#
# COMPACT_ATOMS: atom_id res chain seq x y z
N MET A 1 -22.30 1.90 -0.96
CA MET A 1 -22.71 2.08 -2.37
C MET A 1 -22.93 3.56 -2.60
N GLY A 2 -22.20 4.15 -3.55
CA GLY A 2 -22.30 5.55 -3.92
C GLY A 2 -23.05 5.75 -5.24
N VAL A 3 -23.80 6.84 -5.35
CA VAL A 3 -24.49 7.23 -6.60
C VAL A 3 -23.95 8.59 -7.06
N ILE A 4 -23.48 8.64 -8.30
CA ILE A 4 -23.01 9.87 -8.95
C ILE A 4 -24.08 10.28 -9.96
N LEU A 5 -24.72 11.43 -9.75
CA LEU A 5 -25.77 11.96 -10.63
C LEU A 5 -25.24 13.11 -11.50
N GLY A 6 -25.47 13.03 -12.80
CA GLY A 6 -25.18 14.10 -13.74
C GLY A 6 -26.15 15.27 -13.56
N ARG A 7 -25.62 16.50 -13.62
CA ARG A 7 -26.41 17.71 -13.36
C ARG A 7 -27.36 18.10 -14.50
N ARG A 8 -27.16 17.56 -15.71
CA ARG A 8 -27.91 17.96 -16.92
C ARG A 8 -28.49 16.74 -17.62
N SER A 9 -29.64 16.94 -18.24
CA SER A 9 -30.22 15.94 -19.14
C SER A 9 -29.35 15.80 -20.39
N ILE A 10 -29.29 14.59 -20.94
CA ILE A 10 -28.52 14.31 -22.15
C ILE A 10 -29.41 13.90 -23.33
N PRO A 11 -29.02 14.22 -24.58
CA PRO A 11 -29.68 13.74 -25.79
C PRO A 11 -29.67 12.21 -25.91
N GLU A 12 -30.59 11.65 -26.72
CA GLU A 12 -30.77 10.20 -26.87
C GLU A 12 -29.52 9.49 -27.46
N ASP A 13 -28.82 10.12 -28.40
CA ASP A 13 -27.57 9.57 -28.95
C ASP A 13 -26.46 9.49 -27.89
N SER A 14 -26.39 10.51 -27.03
CA SER A 14 -25.47 10.59 -25.88
C SER A 14 -25.79 9.52 -24.84
N ARG A 15 -27.07 9.21 -24.65
CA ARG A 15 -27.53 8.14 -23.77
C ARG A 15 -27.04 6.77 -24.26
N ARG A 16 -27.22 6.47 -25.55
CA ARG A 16 -26.77 5.17 -26.12
C ARG A 16 -25.27 4.99 -25.97
N TRP A 17 -24.50 6.04 -26.26
CA TRP A 17 -23.04 6.01 -26.06
C TRP A 17 -22.68 5.84 -24.58
N PHE A 18 -23.32 6.59 -23.68
CA PHE A 18 -23.06 6.53 -22.24
C PHE A 18 -23.34 5.13 -21.65
N GLU A 19 -24.47 4.53 -22.01
CA GLU A 19 -24.83 3.18 -21.58
C GLU A 19 -23.87 2.13 -22.17
N ALA A 20 -23.49 2.27 -23.44
CA ALA A 20 -22.55 1.34 -24.09
C ALA A 20 -21.15 1.39 -23.46
N GLU A 21 -20.64 2.60 -23.21
CA GLU A 21 -19.33 2.80 -22.60
C GLU A 21 -19.35 2.42 -21.10
N GLY A 22 -20.46 2.70 -20.41
CA GLY A 22 -20.68 2.28 -19.03
C GLY A 22 -20.72 0.77 -18.82
N ARG A 23 -21.35 0.02 -19.75
CA ARG A 23 -21.35 -1.45 -19.70
C ARG A 23 -19.94 -2.03 -19.74
N LYS A 24 -19.00 -1.41 -20.45
CA LYS A 24 -17.59 -1.83 -20.44
C LYS A 24 -16.95 -1.61 -19.07
N LEU A 25 -17.28 -0.52 -18.38
CA LEU A 25 -16.81 -0.28 -17.01
C LEU A 25 -17.40 -1.26 -16.00
N ILE A 26 -18.65 -1.70 -16.18
CA ILE A 26 -19.24 -2.78 -15.36
C ILE A 26 -18.47 -4.10 -15.55
N GLN A 27 -17.96 -4.37 -16.76
CA GLN A 27 -17.16 -5.56 -17.05
C GLN A 27 -15.71 -5.48 -16.57
N ALA A 28 -15.23 -4.28 -16.20
CA ALA A 28 -13.86 -4.08 -15.73
C ALA A 28 -13.73 -4.50 -14.26
N GLU A 29 -13.32 -5.74 -14.03
CA GLU A 29 -13.05 -6.26 -12.68
C GLU A 29 -11.55 -6.24 -12.35
N HIS A 30 -11.19 -5.71 -11.18
CA HIS A 30 -9.83 -5.77 -10.66
C HIS A 30 -9.80 -5.57 -9.14
N PRO A 31 -8.90 -6.23 -8.37
CA PRO A 31 -8.83 -6.11 -6.90
C PRO A 31 -8.60 -4.70 -6.35
N HIS A 32 -8.07 -3.80 -7.18
CA HIS A 32 -7.75 -2.41 -6.85
C HIS A 32 -8.61 -1.40 -7.63
N LEU A 33 -9.77 -1.83 -8.12
CA LEU A 33 -10.74 -1.01 -8.85
C LEU A 33 -12.09 -1.07 -8.14
N ALA A 34 -12.69 0.08 -7.86
CA ALA A 34 -14.05 0.16 -7.36
C ALA A 34 -15.02 -0.33 -8.45
N GLN A 35 -15.88 -1.29 -8.13
CA GLN A 35 -16.79 -1.86 -9.12
C GLN A 35 -17.89 -0.84 -9.51
N VAL A 36 -18.14 -0.68 -10.81
CA VAL A 36 -19.37 -0.04 -11.28
C VAL A 36 -20.49 -1.08 -11.22
N LEU A 37 -21.52 -0.79 -10.43
CA LEU A 37 -22.63 -1.72 -10.15
C LEU A 37 -23.78 -1.52 -11.13
N ASP A 38 -24.08 -0.27 -11.47
CA ASP A 38 -25.18 0.07 -12.36
C ASP A 38 -24.94 1.42 -13.04
N ILE A 39 -25.58 1.62 -14.18
CA ILE A 39 -25.53 2.85 -14.95
C ILE A 39 -26.83 3.05 -15.71
N GLY A 40 -27.27 4.30 -15.81
CA GLY A 40 -28.43 4.60 -16.63
C GLY A 40 -28.73 6.07 -16.70
N VAL A 41 -29.95 6.37 -17.13
CA VAL A 41 -30.48 7.72 -17.22
C VAL A 41 -31.81 7.74 -16.47
N ILE A 42 -31.96 8.66 -15.52
CA ILE A 42 -33.23 8.82 -14.79
C ILE A 42 -34.30 9.44 -15.68
N ALA A 43 -35.57 9.38 -15.29
CA ALA A 43 -36.70 9.91 -16.07
C ALA A 43 -36.53 11.40 -16.46
N ALA A 44 -35.81 12.19 -15.66
CA ALA A 44 -35.47 13.59 -15.96
C ALA A 44 -34.36 13.75 -17.03
N GLY A 45 -33.91 12.67 -17.66
CA GLY A 45 -32.88 12.66 -18.70
C GLY A 45 -31.44 12.74 -18.19
N GLN A 46 -31.21 12.76 -16.87
CA GLN A 46 -29.88 12.89 -16.27
C GLN A 46 -29.18 11.53 -16.15
N PRO A 47 -27.89 11.41 -16.54
CA PRO A 47 -27.13 10.18 -16.38
C PRO A 47 -26.79 9.93 -14.91
N PHE A 48 -26.76 8.67 -14.49
CA PHE A 48 -26.27 8.27 -13.16
C PHE A 48 -25.30 7.10 -13.27
N LEU A 49 -24.39 7.01 -12.29
CA LEU A 49 -23.47 5.89 -12.11
C LEU A 49 -23.57 5.41 -10.66
N VAL A 50 -23.77 4.11 -10.48
CA VAL A 50 -23.73 3.46 -9.17
C VAL A 50 -22.39 2.75 -9.02
N VAL A 51 -21.65 3.10 -7.98
CA VAL A 51 -20.33 2.56 -7.71
C VAL A 51 -20.27 1.95 -6.32
N GLU A 52 -19.41 0.94 -6.18
CA GLU A 52 -19.01 0.44 -4.88
C GLU A 52 -18.40 1.57 -4.05
N ASP A 53 -18.75 1.62 -2.76
CA ASP A 53 -18.13 2.57 -1.83
C ASP A 53 -16.94 1.87 -1.16
N VAL A 54 -15.76 2.14 -1.70
CA VAL A 54 -14.51 1.50 -1.28
C VAL A 54 -13.57 2.50 -0.62
N GLY A 55 -12.78 2.00 0.34
CA GLY A 55 -11.77 2.78 1.04
C GLY A 55 -12.30 3.61 2.22
N ALA A 56 -11.41 3.96 3.14
CA ALA A 56 -11.71 4.75 4.33
C ALA A 56 -11.25 6.21 4.18
N CYS A 57 -10.13 6.45 3.49
CA CYS A 57 -9.55 7.78 3.30
C CYS A 57 -8.99 7.96 1.89
N ASP A 58 -8.67 9.19 1.50
CA ASP A 58 -8.00 9.48 0.23
C ASP A 58 -6.49 9.15 0.29
N LEU A 59 -5.92 8.70 -0.83
CA LEU A 59 -4.51 8.32 -0.92
C LEU A 59 -3.55 9.48 -0.60
N PRO A 60 -3.80 10.74 -1.02
CA PRO A 60 -3.04 11.91 -0.56
C PRO A 60 -2.93 12.05 0.96
N ALA A 61 -4.05 11.99 1.67
CA ALA A 61 -4.13 12.12 3.12
C ALA A 61 -3.43 10.94 3.80
N TYR A 62 -3.69 9.71 3.33
CA TYR A 62 -3.00 8.52 3.80
C TYR A 62 -1.48 8.64 3.63
N ALA A 63 -1.02 9.09 2.46
CA ALA A 63 0.41 9.24 2.18
C ALA A 63 1.08 10.28 3.09
N ALA A 64 0.38 11.37 3.37
CA ALA A 64 0.85 12.43 4.26
C ALA A 64 0.88 11.98 5.74
N GLU A 65 -0.19 11.33 6.20
CA GLU A 65 -0.35 10.83 7.57
C GLU A 65 0.70 9.76 7.90
N HIS A 66 0.89 8.80 7.00
CA HIS A 66 1.81 7.68 7.20
C HIS A 66 3.24 7.96 6.73
N ARG A 67 3.50 9.16 6.17
CA ARG A 67 4.81 9.58 5.65
C ARG A 67 5.44 8.53 4.74
N LEU A 68 4.68 8.10 3.72
CA LEU A 68 5.11 7.02 2.84
C LEU A 68 6.43 7.32 2.14
N THR A 69 7.30 6.32 2.10
CA THR A 69 8.55 6.37 1.34
C THR A 69 8.29 6.26 -0.16
N SER A 70 9.25 6.69 -0.98
CA SER A 70 9.17 6.55 -2.44
C SER A 70 8.92 5.11 -2.91
N HIS A 71 9.41 4.12 -2.17
CA HIS A 71 9.14 2.71 -2.46
C HIS A 71 7.70 2.32 -2.13
N GLN A 72 7.16 2.75 -1.00
CA GLN A 72 5.76 2.48 -0.65
C GLN A 72 4.81 3.17 -1.63
N ILE A 73 5.10 4.40 -2.03
CA ILE A 73 4.35 5.12 -3.07
C ILE A 73 4.38 4.34 -4.38
N ALA A 74 5.56 3.90 -4.84
CA ALA A 74 5.69 3.10 -6.06
C ALA A 74 4.86 1.81 -6.00
N ALA A 75 4.83 1.13 -4.85
CA ALA A 75 4.01 -0.09 -4.66
C ALA A 75 2.50 0.18 -4.75
N LEU A 76 2.02 1.28 -4.18
CA LEU A 76 0.61 1.66 -4.28
C LEU A 76 0.24 2.07 -5.71
N VAL A 77 1.08 2.89 -6.35
CA VAL A 77 0.82 3.35 -7.73
C VAL A 77 0.92 2.21 -8.74
N ALA A 78 1.76 1.20 -8.52
CA ALA A 78 1.79 0.00 -9.35
C ALA A 78 0.44 -0.72 -9.36
N LYS A 79 -0.19 -0.89 -8.19
CA LYS A 79 -1.53 -1.48 -8.05
C LYS A 79 -2.62 -0.66 -8.75
N VAL A 80 -2.55 0.68 -8.65
CA VAL A 80 -3.44 1.59 -9.39
C VAL A 80 -3.23 1.47 -10.90
N ALA A 81 -1.98 1.39 -11.36
CA ALA A 81 -1.66 1.21 -12.78
C ALA A 81 -2.21 -0.13 -13.33
N ARG A 82 -2.17 -1.21 -12.54
CA ARG A 82 -2.84 -2.49 -12.88
C ARG A 82 -4.35 -2.35 -12.99
N ALA A 83 -4.98 -1.57 -12.11
CA ALA A 83 -6.41 -1.27 -12.20
C ALA A 83 -6.76 -0.50 -13.48
N VAL A 84 -5.97 0.53 -13.84
CA VAL A 84 -6.13 1.25 -15.13
C VAL A 84 -5.94 0.30 -16.31
N ALA A 85 -4.94 -0.58 -16.28
CA ALA A 85 -4.71 -1.56 -17.34
C ALA A 85 -5.90 -2.53 -17.50
N ALA A 86 -6.58 -2.89 -16.41
CA ALA A 86 -7.80 -3.70 -16.47
C ALA A 86 -8.94 -2.97 -17.18
N ILE A 87 -9.10 -1.66 -16.95
CA ILE A 87 -10.07 -0.80 -17.66
C ILE A 87 -9.74 -0.76 -19.16
N HIS A 88 -8.47 -0.55 -19.52
CA HIS A 88 -8.01 -0.53 -20.92
C HIS A 88 -8.27 -1.88 -21.62
N ARG A 89 -8.04 -3.01 -20.93
CA ARG A 89 -8.38 -4.34 -21.46
C ARG A 89 -9.88 -4.55 -21.70
N ALA A 90 -10.75 -3.88 -20.95
CA ALA A 90 -12.19 -3.88 -21.18
C ALA A 90 -12.62 -2.99 -22.36
N GLY A 91 -11.67 -2.38 -23.09
CA GLY A 91 -11.94 -1.57 -24.29
C GLY A 91 -12.53 -0.19 -23.99
N THR A 92 -12.23 0.34 -22.80
CA THR A 92 -12.63 1.68 -22.35
C THR A 92 -11.49 2.33 -21.56
N VAL A 93 -11.69 3.57 -21.10
CA VAL A 93 -10.70 4.35 -20.35
C VAL A 93 -11.31 4.89 -19.06
N HIS A 94 -10.47 5.15 -18.06
CA HIS A 94 -10.92 5.74 -16.81
C HIS A 94 -11.30 7.22 -17.02
N GLY A 95 -10.46 7.99 -17.73
CA GLY A 95 -10.74 9.37 -18.17
C GLY A 95 -10.69 10.43 -17.08
N ALA A 96 -10.36 10.06 -15.84
CA ALA A 96 -10.24 10.97 -14.71
C ALA A 96 -9.26 10.46 -13.63
N VAL A 97 -8.14 9.87 -14.04
CA VAL A 97 -7.10 9.43 -13.10
C VAL A 97 -6.45 10.67 -12.45
N VAL A 98 -6.74 10.90 -11.17
CA VAL A 98 -6.22 12.03 -10.37
C VAL A 98 -5.98 11.57 -8.92
N PRO A 99 -5.18 12.30 -8.11
CA PRO A 99 -4.89 11.87 -6.74
C PRO A 99 -6.15 11.59 -5.89
N GLU A 100 -7.20 12.39 -6.06
CA GLU A 100 -8.47 12.28 -5.36
C GLU A 100 -9.32 11.09 -5.83
N SER A 101 -8.98 10.51 -6.98
CA SER A 101 -9.66 9.36 -7.56
C SER A 101 -9.14 8.04 -6.97
N VAL A 102 -8.23 8.08 -5.99
CA VAL A 102 -7.68 6.89 -5.35
C VAL A 102 -7.96 6.93 -3.85
N ARG A 103 -8.69 5.93 -3.35
CA ARG A 103 -8.93 5.73 -1.92
C ARG A 103 -8.10 4.60 -1.36
N VAL A 104 -7.88 4.63 -0.06
CA VAL A 104 -7.13 3.63 0.68
C VAL A 104 -8.03 3.00 1.71
N ASP A 105 -8.08 1.67 1.74
CA ASP A 105 -8.81 0.91 2.74
C ASP A 105 -8.07 0.84 4.08
N LEU A 106 -8.68 0.17 5.06
CA LEU A 106 -8.09 0.02 6.39
C LEU A 106 -6.87 -0.91 6.42
N ARG A 107 -6.60 -1.64 5.32
CA ARG A 107 -5.42 -2.50 5.13
C ARG A 107 -4.31 -1.77 4.37
N GLY A 108 -4.46 -0.47 4.09
CA GLY A 108 -3.49 0.30 3.33
C GLY A 108 -3.48 -0.02 1.83
N GLN A 109 -4.51 -0.68 1.31
CA GLN A 109 -4.62 -1.05 -0.11
C GLN A 109 -5.31 0.06 -0.91
N PRO A 110 -4.80 0.39 -2.11
CA PRO A 110 -5.38 1.42 -2.95
C PRO A 110 -6.54 0.87 -3.79
N TYR A 111 -7.56 1.70 -3.98
CA TYR A 111 -8.71 1.46 -4.84
C TYR A 111 -8.92 2.67 -5.75
N LEU A 112 -8.85 2.44 -7.06
CA LEU A 112 -9.18 3.44 -8.06
C LEU A 112 -10.69 3.59 -8.16
N MET A 113 -11.17 4.82 -8.14
CA MET A 113 -12.58 5.20 -8.26
C MET A 113 -12.72 6.52 -9.01
N GLY A 114 -13.95 7.02 -9.17
CA GLY A 114 -14.17 8.35 -9.75
C GLY A 114 -14.00 8.37 -11.27
N PHE A 115 -14.70 7.46 -11.95
CA PHE A 115 -14.70 7.34 -13.42
C PHE A 115 -15.08 8.66 -14.11
N GLY A 116 -14.28 9.04 -15.10
CA GLY A 116 -14.46 10.24 -15.92
C GLY A 116 -15.58 10.14 -16.96
N LEU A 117 -16.41 9.09 -16.92
CA LEU A 117 -17.42 8.83 -17.95
C LEU A 117 -18.42 10.01 -18.11
N LEU A 118 -18.88 10.59 -17.00
CA LEU A 118 -19.77 11.78 -17.05
C LEU A 118 -19.06 13.00 -17.64
N HIS A 119 -17.75 13.15 -17.41
CA HIS A 119 -16.95 14.23 -17.98
C HIS A 119 -16.75 14.05 -19.49
N ARG A 120 -16.50 12.82 -19.94
CA ARG A 120 -16.37 12.46 -21.36
C ARG A 120 -17.68 12.68 -22.11
N LEU A 121 -18.80 12.30 -21.52
CA LEU A 121 -20.15 12.54 -22.05
C LEU A 121 -20.45 14.02 -22.29
N LEU A 122 -20.00 14.91 -21.41
CA LEU A 122 -20.22 16.34 -21.58
C LEU A 122 -19.27 16.97 -22.61
N ARG A 123 -18.09 16.36 -22.81
CA ARG A 123 -17.09 16.81 -23.77
C ARG A 123 -17.43 16.44 -25.21
N SER A 124 -18.03 15.27 -25.44
CA SER A 124 -18.46 14.84 -26.77
C SER A 124 -19.53 15.74 -27.41
N HIS A 125 -20.12 16.65 -26.64
CA HIS A 125 -21.21 17.53 -27.10
C HIS A 125 -20.94 19.03 -26.95
N GLN A 126 -19.70 19.45 -26.66
CA GLN A 126 -19.33 20.86 -26.69
C GLN A 126 -18.59 21.20 -28.00
N PRO A 127 -19.04 22.21 -28.77
CA PRO A 127 -18.21 22.78 -29.83
C PRO A 127 -16.95 23.40 -29.23
N GLU A 128 -15.81 23.22 -29.89
CA GLU A 128 -14.46 23.51 -29.38
C GLU A 128 -14.21 24.97 -28.89
N ALA A 129 -15.15 25.89 -29.13
CA ALA A 129 -15.05 27.30 -28.79
C ALA A 129 -15.31 27.66 -27.31
N SER A 130 -15.67 26.72 -26.42
CA SER A 130 -16.09 27.01 -25.03
C SER A 130 -15.12 26.53 -23.95
N ALA A 131 -13.81 26.52 -24.20
CA ALA A 131 -12.80 25.99 -23.26
C ALA A 131 -12.56 26.85 -21.98
N GLY A 132 -13.23 28.00 -21.83
CA GLY A 132 -12.91 29.02 -20.82
C GLY A 132 -13.60 28.90 -19.46
N LYS A 133 -14.64 28.07 -19.28
CA LYS A 133 -15.35 27.97 -17.99
C LYS A 133 -15.69 26.52 -17.64
N ARG A 134 -14.80 25.89 -16.87
CA ARG A 134 -14.95 24.50 -16.41
C ARG A 134 -15.81 24.46 -15.15
N ASP A 135 -17.12 24.31 -15.32
CA ASP A 135 -17.99 23.90 -14.21
C ASP A 135 -17.93 22.37 -14.07
N ASN A 136 -17.27 21.92 -13.01
CA ASN A 136 -17.06 20.53 -12.67
C ASN A 136 -18.35 19.88 -12.10
N PRO A 137 -18.99 18.90 -12.77
CA PRO A 137 -20.28 18.34 -12.35
C PRO A 137 -20.19 17.26 -11.26
N SER A 138 -19.01 16.68 -11.01
CA SER A 138 -18.84 15.49 -10.14
C SER A 138 -18.47 15.79 -8.68
N GLY A 139 -18.42 17.05 -8.25
CA GLY A 139 -18.00 17.43 -6.89
C GLY A 139 -16.48 17.30 -6.64
N VAL A 140 -15.73 16.64 -7.52
CA VAL A 140 -14.25 16.53 -7.46
C VAL A 140 -13.61 17.72 -8.17
N GLN A 141 -13.10 18.73 -7.46
CA GLN A 141 -12.46 19.88 -8.11
C GLN A 141 -11.24 19.44 -8.95
N THR A 142 -11.46 19.25 -10.26
CA THR A 142 -10.40 18.88 -11.19
C THR A 142 -9.66 20.14 -11.61
N GLN A 143 -8.40 20.29 -11.17
CA GLN A 143 -7.54 21.34 -11.70
C GLN A 143 -7.40 21.17 -13.22
N GLY A 144 -7.66 22.27 -13.94
CA GLY A 144 -7.78 22.38 -15.40
C GLY A 144 -6.82 21.49 -16.22
N VAL A 145 -7.27 20.30 -16.61
CA VAL A 145 -6.64 19.44 -17.62
C VAL A 145 -6.81 20.05 -19.01
N VAL A 146 -5.87 20.86 -19.47
CA VAL A 146 -5.79 21.27 -20.90
C VAL A 146 -5.35 20.05 -21.70
N ARG A 147 -6.12 19.70 -22.74
CA ARG A 147 -5.81 18.55 -23.62
C ARG A 147 -4.78 18.98 -24.64
N GLU A 148 -3.86 18.07 -24.98
CA GLU A 148 -3.19 18.10 -26.27
C GLU A 148 -4.15 17.56 -27.33
N THR A 149 -4.31 18.30 -28.42
CA THR A 149 -5.07 17.87 -29.61
C THR A 149 -4.41 16.63 -30.22
N GLY A 150 -5.11 15.49 -30.20
CA GLY A 150 -4.69 14.26 -30.90
C GLY A 150 -4.22 13.09 -30.02
N ALA A 151 -4.09 13.25 -28.70
CA ALA A 151 -3.74 12.13 -27.82
C ALA A 151 -4.91 11.13 -27.69
N SER A 152 -4.60 9.82 -27.75
CA SER A 152 -5.57 8.76 -27.45
C SER A 152 -6.09 8.87 -26.01
N ASP A 153 -7.34 8.49 -25.78
CA ASP A 153 -7.96 8.50 -24.47
C ASP A 153 -7.17 7.66 -23.43
N GLU A 154 -6.48 6.59 -23.85
CA GLU A 154 -5.60 5.80 -22.96
C GLU A 154 -4.35 6.58 -22.50
N GLN A 155 -3.84 7.46 -23.37
CA GLN A 155 -2.67 8.29 -23.09
C GLN A 155 -2.98 9.39 -22.05
N GLU A 156 -4.25 9.76 -21.90
CA GLU A 156 -4.70 10.64 -20.81
C GLU A 156 -4.64 9.93 -19.46
N ASP A 157 -5.02 8.66 -19.39
CA ASP A 157 -4.94 7.87 -18.15
C ASP A 157 -3.47 7.66 -17.73
N ILE A 158 -2.57 7.44 -18.68
CA ILE A 158 -1.12 7.31 -18.41
C ILE A 158 -0.55 8.63 -17.87
N PHE A 159 -0.96 9.76 -18.44
CA PHE A 159 -0.62 11.08 -17.91
C PHE A 159 -1.19 11.29 -16.50
N GLY A 160 -2.44 10.86 -16.27
CA GLY A 160 -3.08 10.87 -14.96
C GLY A 160 -2.33 10.04 -13.91
N LEU A 161 -1.85 8.84 -14.26
CA LEU A 161 -0.97 8.04 -13.40
C LEU A 161 0.31 8.81 -13.04
N GLY A 162 0.89 9.52 -14.01
CA GLY A 162 2.03 10.42 -13.76
C GLY A 162 1.72 11.54 -12.77
N ARG A 163 0.52 12.14 -12.86
CA ARG A 163 0.08 13.18 -11.91
C ARG A 163 -0.12 12.62 -10.50
N VAL A 164 -0.70 11.44 -10.37
CA VAL A 164 -0.85 10.73 -9.09
C VAL A 164 0.54 10.48 -8.49
N LEU A 165 1.45 9.88 -9.26
CA LEU A 165 2.80 9.59 -8.80
C LEU A 165 3.55 10.85 -8.38
N TYR A 166 3.52 11.90 -9.20
CA TYR A 166 4.16 13.19 -8.89
C TYR A 166 3.60 13.80 -7.60
N PHE A 167 2.27 13.82 -7.45
CA PHE A 167 1.63 14.38 -6.27
C PHE A 167 2.07 13.65 -5.00
N LEU A 168 2.07 12.31 -5.01
CA LEU A 168 2.44 11.53 -3.84
C LEU A 168 3.92 11.70 -3.47
N LEU A 169 4.79 11.87 -4.47
CA LEU A 169 6.23 12.06 -4.24
C LEU A 169 6.60 13.47 -3.77
N THR A 170 5.80 14.47 -4.14
CA THR A 170 6.15 15.89 -3.90
C THR A 170 5.24 16.59 -2.91
N GLY A 171 4.05 16.06 -2.67
CA GLY A 171 2.94 16.72 -1.96
C GLY A 171 2.38 17.93 -2.72
N GLN A 172 2.63 18.04 -4.02
CA GLN A 172 2.23 19.18 -4.85
C GLN A 172 1.53 18.70 -6.12
N HIS A 173 0.52 19.43 -6.57
CA HIS A 173 -0.05 19.20 -7.90
C HIS A 173 0.97 19.59 -8.96
N LEU A 174 0.92 18.88 -10.10
CA LEU A 174 1.71 19.23 -11.27
C LEU A 174 1.45 20.71 -11.64
N PRO A 175 2.49 21.54 -11.81
CA PRO A 175 2.30 22.94 -12.18
C PRO A 175 1.50 23.06 -13.48
N SER A 176 0.49 23.92 -13.50
CA SER A 176 -0.18 24.29 -14.75
C SER A 176 0.78 25.04 -15.66
N GLU A 177 0.68 24.78 -16.96
CA GLU A 177 1.49 25.47 -17.96
C GLU A 177 1.31 26.98 -17.84
N GLY A 178 2.42 27.71 -17.68
CA GLY A 178 2.43 29.17 -17.59
C GLY A 178 2.18 29.78 -16.21
N SER A 179 1.97 29.00 -15.14
CA SER A 179 1.89 29.54 -13.79
C SER A 179 3.07 29.09 -12.93
N ALA A 180 3.86 30.04 -12.42
CA ALA A 180 4.76 29.81 -11.31
C ALA A 180 3.99 29.13 -10.15
N PRO A 181 4.62 28.23 -9.37
CA PRO A 181 3.94 27.47 -8.33
C PRO A 181 3.26 28.42 -7.34
N ARG A 182 1.94 28.56 -7.43
CA ARG A 182 1.15 29.28 -6.43
C ARG A 182 0.98 28.36 -5.22
N ALA A 183 1.64 28.71 -4.12
CA ALA A 183 1.31 28.16 -2.82
C ALA A 183 -0.12 28.59 -2.47
N GLY A 184 -1.08 27.65 -2.52
CA GLY A 184 -2.48 27.89 -2.19
C GLY A 184 -3.01 26.84 -1.21
N PHE A 185 -3.08 27.23 0.07
CA PHE A 185 -3.99 26.79 1.16
C PHE A 185 -4.10 25.28 1.49
N THR A 186 -3.84 24.74 2.69
CA THR A 186 -3.63 25.26 4.06
C THR A 186 -2.44 24.55 4.70
N ARG A 187 -1.52 25.32 5.28
CA ARG A 187 -0.55 24.82 6.25
C ARG A 187 -0.67 25.70 7.48
N SER A 188 -1.22 25.15 8.56
CA SER A 188 -0.98 25.69 9.90
C SER A 188 0.53 25.57 10.15
N ARG A 189 1.19 26.73 10.12
CA ARG A 189 2.63 27.00 10.34
C ARG A 189 3.03 26.77 11.82
N PRO A 190 4.31 26.93 12.24
CA PRO A 190 5.51 27.34 11.47
C PRO A 190 6.76 26.44 11.68
N HIS A 191 7.69 26.48 10.72
CA HIS A 191 9.10 26.63 11.09
C HIS A 191 9.75 27.60 10.11
N GLU A 192 10.50 28.53 10.68
CA GLU A 192 11.10 29.73 10.08
C GLU A 192 12.28 29.45 9.14
N PRO A 193 12.64 30.44 8.30
CA PRO A 193 13.55 30.31 7.17
C PRO A 193 15.02 30.57 7.56
N ILE A 194 15.94 29.90 6.87
CA ILE A 194 17.34 30.33 6.78
C ILE A 194 17.46 31.22 5.54
N GLU A 195 17.91 32.45 5.78
CA GLU A 195 18.19 33.50 4.81
C GLU A 195 19.37 33.12 3.90
N THR A 196 19.27 33.47 2.61
CA THR A 196 20.39 34.10 1.89
C THR A 196 19.89 34.81 0.65
N GLU A 197 20.09 36.12 0.64
CA GLU A 197 19.97 37.02 -0.51
C GLU A 197 21.01 36.69 -1.59
N VAL A 198 20.68 36.87 -2.88
CA VAL A 198 21.49 37.69 -3.82
C VAL A 198 20.56 38.31 -4.88
N SER A 199 20.85 39.57 -5.15
CA SER A 199 20.18 40.58 -5.95
C SER A 199 20.52 40.56 -7.45
N ALA A 200 19.68 41.28 -8.20
CA ALA A 200 19.93 42.04 -9.44
C ALA A 200 19.57 41.39 -10.80
N ALA A 201 18.60 42.05 -11.46
CA ALA A 201 18.28 42.00 -12.89
C ALA A 201 19.40 42.64 -13.75
N PRO A 202 19.34 42.52 -15.09
CA PRO A 202 18.68 43.61 -15.82
C PRO A 202 17.79 43.17 -17.00
N GLU A 203 16.95 44.13 -17.40
CA GLU A 203 16.06 44.15 -18.56
C GLU A 203 16.81 44.16 -19.91
N GLY A 204 16.18 43.63 -20.94
CA GLY A 204 16.59 43.78 -22.34
C GLY A 204 15.60 43.09 -23.29
N ILE A 205 14.76 43.89 -23.95
CA ILE A 205 13.76 43.48 -24.95
C ILE A 205 14.46 43.26 -26.30
N GLU A 206 14.31 42.11 -26.95
CA GLU A 206 14.33 42.01 -28.41
C GLU A 206 13.33 40.96 -28.94
N THR A 207 12.53 41.41 -29.91
CA THR A 207 11.48 40.69 -30.62
C THR A 207 12.02 39.97 -31.86
N GLY A 208 11.77 38.67 -32.00
CA GLY A 208 12.10 37.86 -33.18
C GLY A 208 11.44 36.46 -33.12
N PRO A 209 11.22 35.77 -34.25
CA PRO A 209 10.15 34.78 -34.43
C PRO A 209 10.39 33.50 -33.61
N GLN A 210 9.43 33.10 -32.76
CA GLN A 210 9.58 31.97 -31.83
C GLN A 210 9.60 30.59 -32.51
N PRO A 211 10.67 29.79 -32.32
CA PRO A 211 10.68 28.35 -32.50
C PRO A 211 10.63 27.63 -31.12
N THR A 212 9.69 26.70 -30.94
CA THR A 212 9.80 25.46 -30.12
C THR A 212 10.37 25.43 -28.68
N GLU A 213 10.53 26.54 -27.95
CA GLU A 213 11.06 26.53 -26.56
C GLU A 213 10.06 26.08 -25.46
N ARG A 214 8.81 25.75 -25.80
CA ARG A 214 7.69 25.64 -24.84
C ARG A 214 7.66 24.32 -24.04
N THR A 215 8.28 23.25 -24.53
CA THR A 215 8.24 21.90 -23.93
C THR A 215 9.30 21.67 -22.85
N HIS A 216 10.46 22.35 -22.92
CA HIS A 216 11.59 22.10 -22.02
C HIS A 216 11.37 22.63 -20.60
N GLY A 217 10.49 23.62 -20.40
CA GLY A 217 10.26 24.24 -19.09
C GLY A 217 9.56 23.31 -18.09
N ARG A 218 8.52 22.57 -18.51
CA ARG A 218 7.73 21.71 -17.60
C ARG A 218 8.53 20.49 -17.14
N GLU A 219 9.24 19.83 -18.05
CA GLU A 219 10.04 18.65 -17.74
C GLU A 219 11.20 18.98 -16.79
N SER A 220 11.84 20.12 -16.97
CA SER A 220 12.89 20.64 -16.08
C SER A 220 12.36 20.91 -14.66
N VAL A 221 11.22 21.60 -14.55
CA VAL A 221 10.58 21.91 -13.24
C VAL A 221 10.13 20.65 -12.50
N VAL A 222 9.62 19.66 -13.24
CA VAL A 222 9.23 18.36 -12.68
C VAL A 222 10.45 17.63 -12.13
N ASP A 223 11.54 17.53 -12.91
CA ASP A 223 12.75 16.84 -12.48
C ASP A 223 13.38 17.49 -11.24
N ASP A 224 13.45 18.81 -11.22
CA ASP A 224 14.02 19.56 -10.10
C ASP A 224 13.20 19.42 -8.82
N SER A 225 11.87 19.40 -8.95
CA SER A 225 10.97 19.15 -7.82
C SER A 225 11.16 17.74 -7.24
N LEU A 226 11.32 16.74 -8.10
CA LEU A 226 11.57 15.35 -7.68
C LEU A 226 12.98 15.19 -7.08
N LYS A 227 14.01 15.86 -7.63
CA LYS A 227 15.38 15.89 -7.08
C LYS A 227 15.40 16.49 -5.68
N ARG A 228 14.76 17.65 -5.47
CA ARG A 228 14.69 18.32 -4.15
C ARG A 228 14.05 17.44 -3.08
N ARG A 229 13.17 16.52 -3.47
CA ARG A 229 12.50 15.56 -2.58
C ARG A 229 13.29 14.27 -2.36
N GLY A 230 14.49 14.13 -2.94
CA GLY A 230 15.32 12.94 -2.79
C GLY A 230 14.74 11.70 -3.49
N VAL A 231 13.92 11.88 -4.53
CA VAL A 231 13.28 10.76 -5.24
C VAL A 231 14.35 9.95 -5.99
N PRO A 232 14.37 8.60 -5.86
CA PRO A 232 15.31 7.74 -6.57
C PRO A 232 15.24 7.90 -8.09
N ARG A 233 16.40 7.88 -8.76
CA ARG A 233 16.51 8.13 -10.22
C ARG A 233 15.56 7.27 -11.07
N GLY A 234 15.45 5.97 -10.78
CA GLY A 234 14.54 5.09 -11.52
C GLY A 234 13.08 5.51 -11.41
N LEU A 235 12.64 5.91 -10.21
CA LEU A 235 11.26 6.37 -10.00
C LEU A 235 11.01 7.75 -10.63
N ARG A 236 12.01 8.63 -10.66
CA ARG A 236 11.92 9.90 -11.39
C ARG A 236 11.72 9.66 -12.89
N ALA A 237 12.49 8.77 -13.48
CA ALA A 237 12.40 8.45 -14.91
C ALA A 237 11.00 7.93 -15.28
N ILE A 238 10.42 7.04 -14.47
CA ILE A 238 9.06 6.54 -14.66
C ILE A 238 8.05 7.70 -14.59
N CYS A 239 8.16 8.55 -13.57
CA CYS A 239 7.28 9.70 -13.38
C CYS A 239 7.37 10.70 -14.54
N GLN A 240 8.58 11.05 -14.98
CA GLN A 240 8.80 11.95 -16.10
C GLN A 240 8.25 11.39 -17.40
N ARG A 241 8.46 10.09 -17.65
CA ARG A 241 7.94 9.44 -18.85
C ARG A 241 6.41 9.43 -18.87
N CYS A 242 5.74 9.18 -17.75
CA CYS A 242 4.28 9.33 -17.68
C CYS A 242 3.82 10.77 -17.94
N LEU A 243 4.61 11.76 -17.52
CA LEU A 243 4.33 13.19 -17.63
C LEU A 243 4.89 13.87 -18.89
N ALA A 244 5.45 13.09 -19.83
CA ALA A 244 5.97 13.61 -21.09
C ALA A 244 4.90 14.46 -21.77
N ALA A 245 5.31 15.61 -22.33
CA ALA A 245 4.40 16.49 -23.05
C ALA A 245 3.72 15.70 -24.16
N GLU A 246 4.48 15.29 -25.16
CA GLU A 246 3.95 14.52 -26.27
C GLU A 246 3.47 13.12 -25.85
N SER A 247 2.26 12.74 -26.27
CA SER A 247 1.71 11.40 -26.03
C SER A 247 2.61 10.26 -26.52
N GLY A 248 3.37 10.45 -27.61
CA GLY A 248 4.35 9.47 -28.10
C GLY A 248 5.56 9.27 -27.19
N GLY A 249 5.87 10.23 -26.31
CA GLY A 249 6.92 10.13 -25.30
C GLY A 249 6.50 9.37 -24.05
N ARG A 250 5.21 9.12 -23.87
CA ARG A 250 4.66 8.42 -22.69
C ARG A 250 4.79 6.90 -22.83
N TYR A 251 4.42 6.17 -21.77
CA TYR A 251 4.28 4.73 -21.88
C TYR A 251 3.14 4.39 -22.86
N PRO A 252 3.23 3.28 -23.61
CA PRO A 252 2.18 2.92 -24.57
C PRO A 252 0.89 2.45 -23.88
N HIS A 253 1.02 1.75 -22.74
CA HIS A 253 -0.10 1.20 -21.97
C HIS A 253 0.15 1.30 -20.47
N ALA A 254 -0.92 1.38 -19.67
CA ALA A 254 -0.84 1.40 -18.21
C ALA A 254 -0.15 0.14 -17.62
N GLU A 255 -0.28 -1.00 -18.29
CA GLU A 255 0.40 -2.25 -17.93
C GLU A 255 1.94 -2.07 -17.85
N ARG A 256 2.53 -1.34 -18.82
CA ARG A 256 3.98 -1.04 -18.82
C ARG A 256 4.39 -0.14 -17.66
N VAL A 257 3.53 0.79 -17.26
CA VAL A 257 3.78 1.64 -16.08
C VAL A 257 3.85 0.77 -14.82
N ALA A 258 2.92 -0.19 -14.67
CA ALA A 258 2.92 -1.12 -13.54
C ALA A 258 4.19 -1.99 -13.51
N GLU A 259 4.56 -2.58 -14.64
CA GLU A 259 5.77 -3.41 -14.77
C GLU A 259 7.05 -2.65 -14.40
N GLU A 260 7.18 -1.40 -14.83
CA GLU A 260 8.35 -0.55 -14.52
C GLU A 260 8.40 -0.17 -13.04
N LEU A 261 7.26 0.14 -12.42
CA LEU A 261 7.18 0.39 -10.98
C LEU A 261 7.54 -0.88 -10.19
N GLU A 262 7.02 -2.05 -10.59
CA GLU A 262 7.38 -3.34 -10.01
C GLU A 262 8.86 -3.69 -10.21
N HIS A 263 9.42 -3.36 -11.39
CA HIS A 263 10.84 -3.51 -11.66
C HIS A 263 11.69 -2.61 -10.76
N PHE A 264 11.32 -1.34 -10.59
CA PHE A 264 11.95 -0.42 -9.65
C PHE A 264 11.97 -0.99 -8.22
N LEU A 265 10.86 -1.57 -7.76
CA LEU A 265 10.75 -2.20 -6.44
C LEU A 265 11.68 -3.42 -6.29
N ARG A 266 11.83 -4.22 -7.35
CA ARG A 266 12.76 -5.37 -7.39
C ARG A 266 14.22 -4.95 -7.42
N CYS A 267 14.58 -3.94 -8.22
CA CYS A 267 15.96 -3.44 -8.33
C CYS A 267 16.46 -2.80 -7.03
N GLY A 268 15.57 -2.13 -6.29
CA GLY A 268 15.86 -1.70 -4.93
C GLY A 268 16.26 -2.87 -4.03
N ARG A 269 15.66 -4.06 -4.19
CA ARG A 269 15.91 -5.27 -3.39
C ARG A 269 17.27 -5.91 -3.72
N VAL A 270 17.64 -5.98 -5.00
CA VAL A 270 18.91 -6.59 -5.47
C VAL A 270 20.13 -5.74 -5.08
N ALA A 271 20.08 -4.42 -5.28
CA ALA A 271 21.17 -3.53 -4.88
C ALA A 271 21.43 -3.62 -3.35
N ARG A 272 20.37 -3.72 -2.56
CA ARG A 272 20.45 -3.89 -1.11
C ARG A 272 21.01 -5.25 -0.69
N GLY A 273 20.69 -6.32 -1.42
CA GLY A 273 21.30 -7.65 -1.21
C GLY A 273 22.81 -7.65 -1.45
N ILE A 274 23.27 -6.99 -2.51
CA ILE A 274 24.71 -6.85 -2.83
C ILE A 274 25.43 -6.04 -1.74
N TRP A 275 24.87 -4.91 -1.32
CA TRP A 275 25.45 -4.09 -0.24
C TRP A 275 25.43 -4.81 1.12
N ALA A 276 24.42 -5.64 1.39
CA ALA A 276 24.38 -6.46 2.60
C ALA A 276 25.47 -7.54 2.61
N VAL A 277 25.75 -8.17 1.46
CA VAL A 277 26.85 -9.14 1.30
C VAL A 277 28.21 -8.45 1.47
N LEU A 278 28.39 -7.26 0.90
CA LEU A 278 29.61 -6.47 1.07
C LEU A 278 29.81 -6.01 2.52
N ALA A 279 28.75 -5.52 3.17
CA ALA A 279 28.78 -5.14 4.59
C ALA A 279 29.07 -6.34 5.50
N LEU A 280 28.46 -7.51 5.22
CA LEU A 280 28.74 -8.75 5.95
C LEU A 280 30.20 -9.17 5.75
N SER A 281 30.75 -9.03 4.55
CA SER A 281 32.16 -9.32 4.26
C SER A 281 33.11 -8.42 5.05
N VAL A 282 32.76 -7.13 5.21
CA VAL A 282 33.52 -6.19 6.06
C VAL A 282 33.40 -6.57 7.53
N VAL A 283 32.20 -6.90 8.03
CA VAL A 283 31.99 -7.34 9.42
C VAL A 283 32.75 -8.64 9.71
N VAL A 284 32.73 -9.61 8.80
CA VAL A 284 33.51 -10.86 8.92
C VAL A 284 35.00 -10.57 8.90
N GLY A 285 35.47 -9.67 8.02
CA GLY A 285 36.87 -9.24 7.99
C GLY A 285 37.32 -8.57 9.30
N VAL A 286 36.47 -7.70 9.86
CA VAL A 286 36.71 -7.05 11.17
C VAL A 286 36.65 -8.07 12.30
N ALA A 287 35.72 -9.02 12.27
CA ALA A 287 35.61 -10.07 13.28
C ALA A 287 36.81 -11.03 13.27
N ILE A 288 37.35 -11.37 12.09
CA ILE A 288 38.58 -12.16 11.95
C ILE A 288 39.78 -11.37 12.49
N ALA A 289 39.89 -10.09 12.16
CA ALA A 289 40.94 -9.21 12.70
C ALA A 289 40.82 -9.03 14.22
N TRP A 290 39.59 -9.02 14.75
CA TRP A 290 39.30 -8.93 16.18
C TRP A 290 39.58 -10.24 16.91
N LEU A 291 39.25 -11.40 16.32
CA LEU A 291 39.64 -12.72 16.82
C LEU A 291 41.16 -12.89 16.86
N GLY A 292 41.87 -12.31 15.90
CA GLY A 292 43.33 -12.25 15.90
C GLY A 292 43.90 -11.44 17.06
N ARG A 293 43.20 -10.38 17.49
CA ARG A 293 43.59 -9.54 18.65
C ARG A 293 43.21 -10.13 20.00
N LEU A 294 42.17 -10.95 20.08
CA LEU A 294 41.74 -11.60 21.34
C LEU A 294 42.69 -12.70 21.84
N ARG A 295 43.73 -13.05 21.08
CA ARG A 295 44.75 -14.01 21.53
C ARG A 295 45.76 -13.42 22.51
N GLU A 296 45.77 -12.09 22.68
CA GLU A 296 46.63 -11.41 23.64
C GLU A 296 45.80 -10.43 24.47
N GLN A 297 45.39 -10.85 25.68
CA GLN A 297 45.42 -10.11 26.96
C GLN A 297 44.40 -10.68 27.98
N PRO A 298 44.70 -10.58 29.30
CA PRO A 298 43.94 -11.25 30.36
C PRO A 298 42.83 -10.38 30.97
N MET A 299 41.97 -11.07 31.72
CA MET A 299 40.69 -10.65 32.32
C MET A 299 40.75 -9.49 33.33
N GLY A 300 39.68 -8.67 33.32
CA GLY A 300 39.27 -7.79 34.41
C GLY A 300 37.77 -7.49 34.31
N SER A 301 37.03 -7.66 35.42
CA SER A 301 35.57 -7.50 35.55
C SER A 301 35.20 -6.13 36.21
N PRO A 302 33.93 -5.80 36.53
CA PRO A 302 33.19 -4.72 35.86
C PRO A 302 32.74 -3.59 36.81
N GLU A 303 32.32 -2.41 36.30
CA GLU A 303 31.43 -1.52 37.08
C GLU A 303 30.64 -0.45 36.27
N LYS A 304 29.39 -0.27 36.72
CA LYS A 304 28.58 0.96 36.87
C LYS A 304 27.88 1.71 35.70
N SER A 305 26.55 1.50 35.68
CA SER A 305 25.41 2.46 35.87
C SER A 305 25.20 3.73 34.99
N ALA A 306 24.07 3.71 34.24
CA ALA A 306 22.93 4.68 34.12
C ALA A 306 23.18 6.19 33.79
N PRO A 307 22.25 6.96 33.13
CA PRO A 307 20.82 7.09 33.47
C PRO A 307 19.81 7.26 32.31
N ALA A 308 18.53 7.34 32.71
CA ALA A 308 17.32 7.50 31.91
C ALA A 308 17.06 8.93 31.41
N THR A 309 16.30 9.09 30.32
CA THR A 309 15.37 10.24 30.17
C THR A 309 14.24 9.99 29.16
N ASP A 310 13.03 10.27 29.66
CA ASP A 310 11.84 10.86 29.05
C ASP A 310 11.07 10.18 27.89
N GLN A 311 9.93 9.58 28.25
CA GLN A 311 8.84 9.23 27.33
C GLN A 311 7.78 10.33 27.32
N ARG A 312 7.71 11.11 26.24
CA ARG A 312 6.52 11.92 25.95
C ARG A 312 5.45 11.09 25.24
N ARG A 313 4.33 11.00 25.93
CA ARG A 313 3.03 10.42 25.56
C ARG A 313 2.42 11.20 24.39
N ALA A 314 2.07 10.51 23.32
CA ALA A 314 1.12 11.00 22.32
C ALA A 314 0.10 9.90 22.03
N THR A 315 -1.12 10.16 22.46
CA THR A 315 -2.35 9.38 22.28
C THR A 315 -2.77 9.38 20.81
N ALA A 316 -3.06 8.20 20.25
CA ALA A 316 -3.70 8.04 18.95
C ALA A 316 -5.20 7.74 19.15
N PRO A 317 -6.10 8.19 18.24
CA PRO A 317 -7.53 7.99 18.36
C PRO A 317 -7.93 6.58 17.89
N SER A 318 -8.94 6.03 18.58
CA SER A 318 -9.54 4.72 18.36
C SER A 318 -10.61 4.78 17.27
N ILE A 319 -10.56 3.90 16.27
CA ILE A 319 -11.75 3.36 15.57
C ILE A 319 -11.47 1.88 15.26
N VAL A 320 -12.39 1.02 15.67
CA VAL A 320 -12.29 -0.44 15.69
C VAL A 320 -12.55 -1.05 14.31
N SER A 321 -11.61 -1.87 13.83
CA SER A 321 -11.72 -2.76 12.66
C SER A 321 -11.15 -4.14 13.04
N PRO A 322 -11.44 -5.26 12.32
CA PRO A 322 -11.19 -6.59 12.83
C PRO A 322 -9.70 -6.84 13.10
N VAL A 323 -9.45 -7.64 14.13
CA VAL A 323 -8.10 -7.98 14.60
C VAL A 323 -7.33 -8.71 13.48
N THR A 324 -6.52 -7.96 12.72
CA THR A 324 -5.65 -8.54 11.69
C THR A 324 -4.27 -8.84 12.28
N ILE A 325 -3.82 -10.09 12.13
CA ILE A 325 -2.45 -10.49 12.48
C ILE A 325 -1.52 -10.10 11.33
N LEU A 326 -0.66 -9.12 11.55
CA LEU A 326 0.35 -8.71 10.58
C LEU A 326 1.66 -9.42 10.91
N VAL A 327 2.15 -10.26 9.99
CA VAL A 327 3.45 -10.93 10.08
C VAL A 327 4.33 -10.36 8.98
N GLN A 328 5.50 -9.87 9.38
CA GLN A 328 6.52 -9.39 8.45
C GLN A 328 7.78 -10.23 8.60
N ILE A 329 8.39 -10.56 7.46
CA ILE A 329 9.62 -11.34 7.38
C ILE A 329 10.64 -10.54 6.59
N GLY A 330 11.89 -10.64 7.02
CA GLY A 330 12.93 -9.74 6.55
C GLY A 330 14.33 -10.11 6.96
N SER A 331 15.30 -9.44 6.37
CA SER A 331 16.71 -9.49 6.75
C SER A 331 17.26 -8.07 6.89
N GLY A 332 18.09 -7.84 7.91
CA GLY A 332 18.56 -6.49 8.27
C GLY A 332 17.40 -5.57 8.66
N ASP A 333 17.28 -4.42 7.97
CA ASP A 333 16.24 -3.40 8.21
C ASP A 333 14.99 -3.57 7.33
N PHE A 334 14.98 -4.54 6.42
CA PHE A 334 13.95 -4.68 5.40
C PHE A 334 13.00 -5.82 5.72
N PHE A 335 11.73 -5.47 5.94
CA PHE A 335 10.66 -6.39 6.31
C PHE A 335 9.51 -6.25 5.31
N ASN A 336 9.11 -7.35 4.68
CA ASN A 336 7.92 -7.43 3.83
C ASN A 336 6.83 -8.17 4.58
N GLU A 337 5.57 -8.02 4.19
CA GLU A 337 4.52 -8.93 4.66
C GLU A 337 4.85 -10.38 4.27
N VAL A 338 4.40 -11.34 5.07
CA VAL A 338 4.74 -12.74 4.90
C VAL A 338 4.41 -13.29 3.50
N GLU A 339 3.33 -12.81 2.89
CA GLU A 339 2.92 -13.14 1.53
C GLU A 339 3.96 -12.72 0.47
N ASP A 340 4.59 -11.56 0.68
CA ASP A 340 5.61 -10.98 -0.21
C ASP A 340 7.03 -11.48 0.10
N ALA A 341 7.19 -12.23 1.19
CA ALA A 341 8.46 -12.78 1.66
C ALA A 341 8.63 -14.28 1.32
N LEU A 342 7.66 -14.91 0.67
CA LEU A 342 7.77 -16.29 0.23
C LEU A 342 8.79 -16.45 -0.92
N PRO A 343 9.55 -17.57 -0.98
CA PRO A 343 9.61 -18.62 0.03
C PRO A 343 10.51 -18.25 1.22
N ILE A 344 10.09 -18.60 2.43
CA ILE A 344 10.74 -18.17 3.67
C ILE A 344 11.87 -19.12 4.04
N THR A 345 13.02 -18.57 4.44
CA THR A 345 14.20 -19.34 4.81
C THR A 345 14.45 -19.31 6.31
N THR A 346 14.88 -20.43 6.86
CA THR A 346 15.33 -20.53 8.26
C THR A 346 16.51 -19.58 8.47
N GLY A 347 16.48 -18.77 9.53
CA GLY A 347 17.43 -17.69 9.78
C GLY A 347 16.98 -16.29 9.33
N GLU A 348 15.86 -16.18 8.59
CA GLU A 348 15.25 -14.87 8.35
C GLU A 348 14.61 -14.32 9.63
N ARG A 349 14.49 -12.99 9.71
CA ARG A 349 13.96 -12.31 10.89
C ARG A 349 12.48 -12.03 10.71
N LEU A 350 11.70 -12.28 11.76
CA LEU A 350 10.26 -12.10 11.80
C LEU A 350 9.85 -11.01 12.81
N ARG A 351 8.78 -10.29 12.46
CA ARG A 351 8.03 -9.38 13.32
C ARG A 351 6.55 -9.70 13.22
N VAL A 352 5.86 -9.76 14.35
CA VAL A 352 4.42 -9.96 14.42
C VAL A 352 3.79 -8.79 15.15
N ALA A 353 2.73 -8.23 14.59
CA ALA A 353 1.95 -7.18 15.22
C ALA A 353 0.46 -7.49 15.08
N VAL A 354 -0.28 -7.35 16.18
CA VAL A 354 -1.72 -7.63 16.20
C VAL A 354 -2.46 -6.55 16.98
N GLY A 355 -3.44 -5.90 16.34
CA GLY A 355 -4.34 -4.99 17.02
C GLY A 355 -5.34 -5.77 17.87
N VAL A 356 -5.49 -5.44 19.15
CA VAL A 356 -6.42 -6.06 20.10
C VAL A 356 -7.52 -5.07 20.41
N LEU A 357 -8.77 -5.56 20.38
CA LEU A 357 -9.96 -4.77 20.69
C LEU A 357 -9.94 -4.20 22.11
N PRO A 358 -10.64 -3.07 22.34
CA PRO A 358 -10.91 -2.59 23.68
C PRO A 358 -11.54 -3.65 24.59
N ASP A 359 -11.15 -3.60 25.85
CA ASP A 359 -11.72 -4.39 26.95
C ASP A 359 -11.57 -5.92 26.80
N VAL A 360 -10.56 -6.37 26.06
CA VAL A 360 -10.22 -7.79 25.88
C VAL A 360 -8.85 -8.08 26.48
N HIS A 361 -8.76 -9.12 27.31
CA HIS A 361 -7.50 -9.76 27.65
C HIS A 361 -7.10 -10.69 26.51
N ALA A 362 -5.99 -10.41 25.82
CA ALA A 362 -5.58 -11.19 24.65
C ALA A 362 -4.14 -11.67 24.77
N ALA A 363 -3.84 -12.78 24.11
CA ALA A 363 -2.49 -13.30 23.98
C ALA A 363 -2.20 -13.76 22.55
N LEU A 364 -0.97 -13.49 22.12
CA LEU A 364 -0.39 -13.92 20.86
C LEU A 364 0.45 -15.17 21.12
N PHE A 365 0.19 -16.21 20.33
CA PHE A 365 0.82 -17.51 20.45
C PHE A 365 1.56 -17.88 19.16
N ARG A 366 2.63 -18.66 19.32
CA ARG A 366 3.32 -19.39 18.26
C ARG A 366 3.21 -20.88 18.53
N VAL A 367 2.85 -21.64 17.51
CA VAL A 367 3.02 -23.09 17.47
C VAL A 367 4.17 -23.37 16.53
N ASP A 368 5.23 -23.96 17.06
CA ASP A 368 6.40 -24.33 16.28
C ASP A 368 6.17 -25.61 15.46
N VAL A 369 7.17 -25.99 14.66
CA VAL A 369 7.13 -27.17 13.79
C VAL A 369 6.95 -28.49 14.57
N SER A 370 7.31 -28.54 15.85
CA SER A 370 7.09 -29.71 16.71
C SER A 370 5.65 -29.80 17.24
N GLY A 371 4.86 -28.73 17.07
CA GLY A 371 3.52 -28.59 17.63
C GLY A 371 3.51 -27.98 19.03
N LYS A 372 4.66 -27.54 19.55
CA LYS A 372 4.76 -26.92 20.87
C LYS A 372 4.25 -25.49 20.80
N LEU A 373 3.36 -25.16 21.73
CA LEU A 373 2.73 -23.86 21.84
C LEU A 373 3.51 -22.98 22.82
N THR A 374 3.79 -21.75 22.41
CA THR A 374 4.51 -20.74 23.20
C THR A 374 3.77 -19.41 23.15
N VAL A 375 3.77 -18.69 24.27
CA VAL A 375 3.19 -17.34 24.35
C VAL A 375 4.28 -16.34 23.95
N LEU A 376 3.98 -15.49 22.98
CA LEU A 376 4.89 -14.47 22.49
C LEU A 376 4.64 -13.11 23.15
N ALA A 377 3.38 -12.75 23.33
CA ALA A 377 2.98 -11.49 23.94
C ALA A 377 1.58 -11.63 24.57
N ARG A 378 1.32 -10.88 25.63
CA ARG A 378 0.02 -10.83 26.31
C ARG A 378 -0.34 -9.40 26.68
N THR A 379 -1.63 -9.13 26.76
CA THR A 379 -2.16 -7.87 27.27
C THR A 379 -3.34 -8.14 28.19
N ASN A 380 -3.43 -7.33 29.24
CA ASN A 380 -4.65 -7.22 30.00
C ASN A 380 -5.64 -6.32 29.26
N SER A 381 -6.92 -6.45 29.60
CA SER A 381 -8.00 -5.58 29.13
C SER A 381 -7.61 -4.11 29.26
N LYS A 382 -7.77 -3.35 28.16
CA LYS A 382 -7.49 -1.91 28.09
C LYS A 382 -8.63 -1.20 27.36
N PRO A 383 -9.13 -0.04 27.86
CA PRO A 383 -10.26 0.67 27.27
C PRO A 383 -10.00 1.25 25.86
N GLY A 384 -8.73 1.47 25.49
CA GLY A 384 -8.35 2.06 24.21
C GLY A 384 -7.97 1.04 23.13
N GLY A 385 -8.10 -0.25 23.41
CA GLY A 385 -7.41 -1.28 22.61
C GLY A 385 -5.90 -1.20 22.78
N THR A 386 -5.17 -2.11 22.15
CA THR A 386 -3.70 -2.15 22.22
C THR A 386 -3.13 -2.93 21.05
N VAL A 387 -1.83 -2.82 20.80
CA VAL A 387 -1.14 -3.66 19.80
C VAL A 387 -0.22 -4.62 20.52
N LEU A 388 -0.44 -5.93 20.36
CA LEU A 388 0.51 -6.96 20.74
C LEU A 388 1.62 -7.02 19.70
N ARG A 389 2.87 -7.09 20.14
CA ARG A 389 4.05 -7.14 19.26
C ARG A 389 4.99 -8.25 19.69
N TYR A 390 5.57 -8.91 18.70
CA TYR A 390 6.67 -9.84 18.89
C TYR A 390 7.76 -9.59 17.83
N PRO A 391 9.00 -9.30 18.22
CA PRO A 391 9.45 -9.00 19.59
C PRO A 391 8.74 -7.77 20.20
N ALA A 392 8.84 -7.62 21.52
CA ALA A 392 8.19 -6.51 22.23
C ALA A 392 8.74 -5.12 21.81
N ASP A 393 10.05 -5.06 21.51
CA ASP A 393 10.67 -3.88 20.93
C ASP A 393 10.28 -3.73 19.45
N LYS A 394 9.74 -2.56 19.08
CA LYS A 394 9.35 -2.21 17.71
C LYS A 394 10.50 -2.26 16.71
N LYS A 395 11.75 -2.07 17.15
CA LYS A 395 12.92 -2.10 16.28
C LYS A 395 13.56 -3.49 16.20
N ALA A 396 13.29 -4.36 17.17
CA ALA A 396 13.81 -5.72 17.17
C ALA A 396 13.07 -6.62 16.17
N ALA A 397 13.69 -7.75 15.84
CA ALA A 397 13.07 -8.84 15.10
C ALA A 397 13.69 -10.17 15.56
N ALA A 398 12.85 -11.20 15.68
CA ALA A 398 13.24 -12.53 16.13
C ALA A 398 13.67 -13.39 14.95
N GLU A 399 14.69 -14.21 15.10
CA GLU A 399 15.11 -15.12 14.03
C GLU A 399 14.16 -16.33 13.94
N ILE A 400 13.87 -16.79 12.72
CA ILE A 400 13.13 -18.03 12.49
C ILE A 400 14.10 -19.19 12.74
N GLU A 401 14.07 -19.68 13.97
CA GLU A 401 14.87 -20.79 14.45
C GLU A 401 14.07 -22.10 14.44
N GLY A 402 14.75 -23.22 14.14
CA GLY A 402 14.18 -24.56 14.27
C GLY A 402 14.35 -25.42 13.02
N ARG A 403 13.69 -26.58 13.03
CA ARG A 403 13.65 -27.46 11.84
C ARG A 403 12.69 -26.85 10.82
N PRO A 404 13.00 -26.91 9.50
CA PRO A 404 12.07 -26.50 8.45
C PRO A 404 10.70 -27.16 8.58
N GLY A 405 9.65 -26.38 8.39
CA GLY A 405 8.28 -26.85 8.41
C GLY A 405 7.28 -25.74 8.63
N THR A 406 6.04 -26.13 8.97
CA THR A 406 4.94 -25.19 9.14
C THR A 406 4.86 -24.67 10.55
N GLU A 407 4.82 -23.35 10.66
CA GLU A 407 4.54 -22.63 11.89
C GLU A 407 3.18 -21.95 11.84
N LEU A 408 2.60 -21.72 13.02
CA LEU A 408 1.30 -21.08 13.17
C LEU A 408 1.40 -19.99 14.22
N PHE A 409 0.93 -18.79 13.86
CA PHE A 409 0.74 -17.68 14.79
C PHE A 409 -0.76 -17.42 14.91
N PHE A 410 -1.26 -17.29 16.13
CA PHE A 410 -2.68 -17.02 16.35
C PHE A 410 -2.90 -16.14 17.57
N VAL A 411 -4.05 -15.47 17.60
CA VAL A 411 -4.47 -14.63 18.72
C VAL A 411 -5.83 -15.04 19.22
N CYS A 412 -5.93 -15.21 20.53
CA CYS A 412 -7.19 -15.40 21.23
C CYS A 412 -7.26 -14.54 22.49
N GLY A 413 -8.46 -14.36 23.00
CA GLY A 413 -8.68 -13.57 24.22
C GLY A 413 -10.01 -13.84 24.89
N ARG A 414 -10.22 -13.15 26.01
CA ARG A 414 -11.43 -13.21 26.83
C ARG A 414 -11.72 -11.80 27.35
N ARG A 415 -13.00 -11.44 27.46
CA ARG A 415 -13.43 -10.18 28.11
C ARG A 415 -13.53 -10.32 29.63
N SER A 416 -13.85 -11.52 30.10
CA SER A 416 -14.13 -11.79 31.51
C SER A 416 -12.88 -12.02 32.37
N ALA A 417 -11.79 -12.51 31.79
CA ALA A 417 -10.59 -12.89 32.53
C ALA A 417 -9.33 -12.92 31.64
N THR A 418 -8.15 -12.97 32.27
CA THR A 418 -6.88 -13.17 31.57
C THR A 418 -6.82 -14.52 30.84
N VAL A 419 -6.08 -14.58 29.74
CA VAL A 419 -5.88 -15.82 28.97
C VAL A 419 -5.08 -16.84 29.79
N ASP A 420 -5.70 -17.97 30.11
CA ASP A 420 -5.02 -19.14 30.67
C ASP A 420 -4.26 -19.88 29.56
N VAL A 421 -2.93 -19.91 29.70
CA VAL A 421 -2.00 -20.50 28.72
C VAL A 421 -2.06 -22.02 28.73
N GLU A 422 -2.25 -22.64 29.89
CA GLU A 422 -2.29 -24.09 30.05
C GLU A 422 -3.60 -24.66 29.49
N GLU A 423 -4.71 -23.95 29.70
CA GLU A 423 -6.00 -24.26 29.06
C GLU A 423 -5.86 -24.21 27.53
N VAL A 424 -5.32 -23.11 26.97
CA VAL A 424 -5.10 -22.97 25.52
C VAL A 424 -4.17 -24.06 24.96
N ALA A 425 -3.09 -24.40 25.70
CA ALA A 425 -2.18 -25.48 25.31
C ALA A 425 -2.86 -26.86 25.28
N ARG A 426 -3.71 -27.17 26.27
CA ARG A 426 -4.53 -28.40 26.29
C ARG A 426 -5.50 -28.44 25.12
N LEU A 427 -6.14 -27.32 24.80
CA LEU A 427 -7.01 -27.21 23.62
C LEU A 427 -6.24 -27.41 22.32
N TRP A 428 -4.99 -26.93 22.21
CA TRP A 428 -4.20 -27.15 20.99
C TRP A 428 -3.88 -28.63 20.74
N ASN A 429 -3.62 -29.41 21.81
CA ASN A 429 -3.26 -30.84 21.84
C ASN A 429 -1.82 -31.22 21.43
N GLY A 430 -0.95 -30.23 21.22
CA GLY A 430 0.50 -30.45 21.02
C GLY A 430 0.90 -31.15 19.72
N ARG A 431 -0.03 -31.48 18.82
CA ARG A 431 0.33 -32.15 17.55
C ARG A 431 1.02 -31.17 16.57
N PRO A 432 1.99 -31.58 15.75
CA PRO A 432 2.59 -30.73 14.72
C PRO A 432 1.66 -30.54 13.52
N LEU A 433 1.73 -29.39 12.84
CA LEU A 433 0.97 -29.16 11.61
C LEU A 433 1.59 -29.91 10.41
N PRO A 434 0.78 -30.39 9.45
CA PRO A 434 1.30 -30.86 8.16
C PRO A 434 2.15 -29.79 7.48
N LYS A 435 3.23 -30.19 6.81
CA LYS A 435 4.07 -29.25 6.06
C LYS A 435 3.27 -28.65 4.90
N LEU A 436 3.15 -27.32 4.90
CA LEU A 436 2.63 -26.54 3.79
C LEU A 436 3.64 -26.43 2.65
N PRO A 437 3.20 -26.24 1.40
CA PRO A 437 4.06 -25.80 0.32
C PRO A 437 4.84 -24.52 0.70
N ASP A 438 6.07 -24.40 0.21
CA ASP A 438 6.98 -23.32 0.60
C ASP A 438 6.59 -21.95 0.01
N ASP A 439 5.62 -21.93 -0.92
CA ASP A 439 4.99 -20.77 -1.55
C ASP A 439 3.57 -20.47 -0.99
N CYS A 440 3.22 -21.05 0.16
CA CYS A 440 1.87 -20.98 0.70
C CYS A 440 1.80 -20.30 2.08
N VAL A 441 0.92 -19.31 2.19
CA VAL A 441 0.43 -18.74 3.45
C VAL A 441 -1.06 -19.05 3.59
N ILE A 442 -1.48 -19.49 4.77
CA ILE A 442 -2.87 -19.65 5.14
C ILE A 442 -3.22 -18.60 6.19
N ARG A 443 -4.16 -17.72 5.85
CA ARG A 443 -4.72 -16.72 6.76
C ARG A 443 -6.15 -17.10 7.13
N VAL A 444 -6.46 -17.05 8.41
CA VAL A 444 -7.79 -17.31 8.97
C VAL A 444 -8.17 -16.09 9.79
N THR A 445 -9.15 -15.32 9.32
CA THR A 445 -9.65 -14.14 10.03
C THR A 445 -11.01 -14.47 10.63
N ALA A 446 -11.16 -14.30 11.94
CA ALA A 446 -12.47 -14.46 12.57
C ALA A 446 -13.31 -13.20 12.32
N VAL A 447 -14.43 -13.35 11.62
CA VAL A 447 -15.37 -12.24 11.40
C VAL A 447 -16.39 -12.22 12.54
N SER A 448 -16.46 -11.11 13.26
CA SER A 448 -17.47 -10.91 14.31
C SER A 448 -18.88 -11.05 13.72
N GLY A 449 -19.66 -12.00 14.24
CA GLY A 449 -21.04 -12.26 13.80
C GLY A 449 -21.21 -13.36 12.74
N GLN A 450 -20.14 -14.01 12.28
CA GLN A 450 -20.25 -15.22 11.45
C GLN A 450 -19.63 -16.43 12.17
N SER A 451 -20.30 -17.57 12.08
CA SER A 451 -19.84 -18.84 12.67
C SER A 451 -18.61 -19.42 11.95
N GLU A 452 -18.28 -18.90 10.77
CA GLU A 452 -17.17 -19.36 9.95
C GLU A 452 -16.15 -18.25 9.66
N PRO A 453 -14.83 -18.51 9.84
CA PRO A 453 -13.79 -17.54 9.53
C PRO A 453 -13.60 -17.37 8.02
N VAL A 454 -13.33 -16.13 7.59
CA VAL A 454 -13.06 -15.79 6.18
C VAL A 454 -11.62 -16.14 5.83
N LEU A 455 -11.46 -16.78 4.67
CA LEU A 455 -10.22 -17.39 4.18
C LEU A 455 -9.67 -16.59 3.00
N GLU A 456 -8.46 -16.07 3.12
CA GLU A 456 -7.73 -15.39 2.05
C GLU A 456 -6.51 -16.24 1.66
N ASN A 457 -6.38 -16.60 0.38
CA ASN A 457 -5.21 -17.30 -0.17
C ASN A 457 -4.36 -16.32 -1.00
N SER A 458 -3.05 -16.54 -1.04
CA SER A 458 -2.19 -15.89 -2.04
C SER A 458 -2.59 -16.28 -3.48
N PRO A 459 -2.49 -15.37 -4.45
CA PRO A 459 -2.79 -15.66 -5.85
C PRO A 459 -1.78 -16.67 -6.41
N GLY A 460 -2.24 -17.89 -6.72
CA GLY A 460 -1.42 -18.97 -7.29
C GLY A 460 -1.52 -20.32 -6.58
N ALA A 461 -2.01 -20.36 -5.34
CA ALA A 461 -2.21 -21.63 -4.64
C ALA A 461 -3.41 -22.38 -5.24
N ALA A 462 -3.15 -23.49 -5.95
CA ALA A 462 -4.20 -24.40 -6.42
C ALA A 462 -5.16 -24.74 -5.28
N ARG A 463 -6.47 -24.61 -5.50
CA ARG A 463 -7.52 -24.72 -4.46
C ARG A 463 -7.63 -26.09 -3.78
N THR A 464 -6.74 -27.05 -4.05
CA THR A 464 -6.94 -28.48 -3.75
C THR A 464 -5.64 -29.27 -3.48
N SER A 465 -4.65 -28.73 -2.76
CA SER A 465 -3.59 -29.60 -2.20
C SER A 465 -4.03 -30.15 -0.83
N THR A 466 -3.91 -31.47 -0.63
CA THR A 466 -4.27 -32.18 0.61
C THR A 466 -3.69 -31.56 1.90
N PRO A 467 -2.43 -31.05 1.92
CA PRO A 467 -1.84 -30.46 3.12
C PRO A 467 -2.50 -29.13 3.53
N GLN A 468 -2.86 -28.27 2.58
CA GLN A 468 -3.48 -26.96 2.86
C GLN A 468 -4.87 -27.13 3.50
N ALA A 469 -5.67 -28.05 2.97
CA ALA A 469 -6.99 -28.37 3.52
C ALA A 469 -6.87 -28.92 4.96
N ALA A 470 -5.91 -29.81 5.21
CA ALA A 470 -5.69 -30.39 6.53
C ALA A 470 -5.26 -29.34 7.58
N VAL A 471 -4.37 -28.40 7.21
CA VAL A 471 -3.97 -27.28 8.08
C VAL A 471 -5.16 -26.37 8.37
N ARG A 472 -5.93 -26.01 7.34
CA ARG A 472 -7.12 -25.15 7.47
C ARG A 472 -8.17 -25.76 8.40
N ASP A 473 -8.54 -27.02 8.17
CA ASP A 473 -9.52 -27.72 9.01
C ASP A 473 -9.05 -27.85 10.46
N ARG A 474 -7.74 -27.97 10.65
CA ARG A 474 -7.17 -28.04 11.99
C ARG A 474 -7.23 -26.70 12.73
N ILE A 475 -6.89 -25.60 12.07
CA ILE A 475 -7.01 -24.25 12.64
C ILE A 475 -8.49 -23.95 12.94
N ARG A 476 -9.40 -24.28 12.01
CA ARG A 476 -10.85 -24.10 12.21
C ARG A 476 -11.38 -24.85 13.42
N ARG A 477 -11.09 -26.16 13.53
CA ARG A 477 -11.50 -26.97 14.70
C ARG A 477 -10.89 -26.49 16.00
N PHE A 478 -9.67 -25.95 15.96
CA PHE A 478 -9.05 -25.35 17.13
C PHE A 478 -9.75 -24.04 17.54
N GLY A 479 -10.06 -23.15 16.60
CA GLY A 479 -10.84 -21.94 16.84
C GLY A 479 -12.22 -22.25 17.45
N GLN A 480 -12.91 -23.28 16.94
CA GLN A 480 -14.18 -23.74 17.52
C GLN A 480 -14.02 -24.22 18.97
N ARG A 481 -12.98 -25.00 19.27
CA ARG A 481 -12.72 -25.47 20.65
C ARG A 481 -12.41 -24.30 21.60
N LEU A 482 -11.69 -23.29 21.13
CA LEU A 482 -11.47 -22.04 21.88
C LEU A 482 -12.79 -21.33 22.19
N GLN A 483 -13.66 -21.18 21.20
CA GLN A 483 -14.98 -20.57 21.37
C GLN A 483 -15.86 -21.34 22.37
N HIS A 484 -15.88 -22.67 22.32
CA HIS A 484 -16.62 -23.50 23.28
C HIS A 484 -16.08 -23.39 24.71
N ALA A 485 -14.75 -23.21 24.85
CA ALA A 485 -14.15 -22.90 26.13
C ALA A 485 -14.43 -21.44 26.57
N GLY A 486 -15.04 -20.59 25.74
CA GLY A 486 -15.35 -19.19 26.07
C GLY A 486 -14.21 -18.22 25.76
N TYR A 487 -13.33 -18.55 24.83
CA TYR A 487 -12.36 -17.62 24.24
C TYR A 487 -12.88 -17.05 22.92
N GLU A 488 -12.64 -15.76 22.70
CA GLU A 488 -12.72 -15.14 21.38
C GLU A 488 -11.47 -15.51 20.58
N PHE A 489 -11.65 -16.20 19.46
CA PHE A 489 -10.59 -16.45 18.48
C PHE A 489 -10.57 -15.30 17.48
N PHE A 490 -9.46 -14.59 17.38
CA PHE A 490 -9.38 -13.37 16.56
C PHE A 490 -8.80 -13.62 15.17
N GLY A 491 -7.89 -14.59 15.07
CA GLY A 491 -7.34 -15.00 13.79
C GLY A 491 -6.10 -15.86 13.94
N ALA A 492 -5.64 -16.38 12.81
CA ALA A 492 -4.43 -17.18 12.69
C ALA A 492 -3.76 -16.97 11.33
N ILE A 493 -2.46 -17.21 11.29
CA ILE A 493 -1.66 -17.23 10.08
C ILE A 493 -0.66 -18.37 10.17
N ALA A 494 -0.58 -19.18 9.11
CA ALA A 494 0.34 -20.30 9.01
C ALA A 494 1.14 -20.23 7.71
N PHE A 495 2.43 -20.54 7.79
CA PHE A 495 3.34 -20.57 6.64
C PHE A 495 4.43 -21.61 6.86
N SER A 496 5.09 -22.05 5.79
CA SER A 496 6.26 -22.95 5.84
C SER A 496 7.56 -22.17 5.71
N HIS A 497 8.60 -22.58 6.42
CA HIS A 497 9.97 -22.13 6.16
C HIS A 497 10.87 -23.32 5.79
N GLN A 498 11.84 -23.07 4.92
CA GLN A 498 12.78 -24.08 4.40
C GLN A 498 14.22 -23.87 4.90
N ARG A 499 15.07 -24.89 4.74
CA ARG A 499 16.52 -24.74 4.95
C ARG A 499 17.08 -23.87 3.84
N HIS A 500 18.08 -23.06 4.17
CA HIS A 500 18.86 -22.35 3.15
C HIS A 500 19.51 -23.39 2.24
N HIS A 501 19.10 -23.46 0.98
CA HIS A 501 19.86 -24.17 -0.04
C HIS A 501 21.03 -23.26 -0.43
N PRO A 502 22.28 -23.72 -0.31
CA PRO A 502 23.46 -22.93 -0.70
C PRO A 502 23.53 -22.71 -2.20
#